data_AF-A0A7D5LAS8-F1
#
_entry.id   AF-A0A7D5LAS8-F1
#
_cell.length_a   1.000
_cell.length_b   1.000
_cell.length_c   1.000
_cell.angle_alpha   90.00
_cell.angle_beta   90.00
_cell.angle_gamma   90.00
#
_symmetry.space_group_name_H-M   'P 1'
#
loop_
_entity.id
_entity.type
_entity.pdbx_description
1 polymer ?
#
loop_
_entity_poly.entity_id
_entity_poly.type
_entity_poly.pdbx_seq_one_letter_code
_entity_poly.pdbx_strand_id
1 'polypeptide(L)'
;MSQLQQPQQQQRQQPQQQQQPQQQQQQPQQQQPQQQQQQPQQQQGFEQSLPQQVSQAIYSLEQIETDAEWAQAQAIHQGDRFTAIQLEDLSDIAHVQKKLLLRQSPHAQTISQCTQQAFQQASQQLQQSQVPGVQQVVQQAEQLAQTVSQASQQVMQSGPQQQMGGQSQMGGQSQMGGQQPIQ
;
A
#
# COMPACT_ATOMS: atom_id res chain seq x y z
N MET A 1 -31.11 0.77 44.04
CA MET A 1 -30.35 2.01 43.85
C MET A 1 -28.88 1.68 44.04
N SER A 2 -28.14 1.53 42.94
CA SER A 2 -26.68 1.38 42.95
C SER A 2 -26.15 2.12 41.71
N GLN A 3 -25.73 3.37 41.89
CA GLN A 3 -24.95 4.16 40.92
C GLN A 3 -23.46 3.97 41.25
N LEU A 4 -22.63 3.57 40.29
CA LEU A 4 -21.17 3.71 40.25
C LEU A 4 -20.73 3.36 38.81
N GLN A 5 -19.79 3.97 38.10
CA GLN A 5 -19.02 5.22 38.16
C GLN A 5 -18.23 5.22 36.83
N GLN A 6 -18.39 6.24 35.97
CA GLN A 6 -17.64 6.36 34.70
C GLN A 6 -16.27 7.02 34.93
N PRO A 7 -15.16 6.53 34.35
CA PRO A 7 -13.91 7.26 34.28
C PRO A 7 -13.79 8.17 33.05
N GLN A 8 -12.98 9.21 33.24
CA GLN A 8 -12.88 10.49 32.52
C GLN A 8 -12.29 10.43 31.10
N GLN A 9 -12.79 11.32 30.25
CA GLN A 9 -12.18 11.74 28.99
C GLN A 9 -10.88 12.52 29.24
N GLN A 10 -9.80 12.11 28.57
CA GLN A 10 -8.50 12.78 28.63
C GLN A 10 -8.33 13.67 27.38
N GLN A 11 -8.53 14.97 27.54
CA GLN A 11 -8.21 16.00 26.56
C GLN A 11 -6.69 16.07 26.33
N ARG A 12 -6.22 15.81 25.11
CA ARG A 12 -4.86 16.17 24.69
C ARG A 12 -4.83 17.58 24.10
N GLN A 13 -4.08 18.44 24.78
CA GLN A 13 -3.77 19.83 24.43
C GLN A 13 -2.79 19.90 23.25
N GLN A 14 -3.05 20.82 22.32
CA GLN A 14 -2.13 21.28 21.28
C GLN A 14 -1.11 22.29 21.86
N PRO A 15 0.18 22.24 21.50
CA PRO A 15 1.11 23.33 21.78
C PRO A 15 1.15 24.41 20.70
N GLN A 16 1.46 25.61 21.19
CA GLN A 16 1.35 26.97 20.62
C GLN A 16 2.29 27.29 19.45
N GLN A 17 1.83 28.28 18.66
CA GLN A 17 2.62 29.10 17.74
C GLN A 17 3.62 30.00 18.50
N GLN A 18 4.86 30.07 18.02
CA GLN A 18 5.85 31.13 18.36
C GLN A 18 6.47 31.63 17.05
N GLN A 19 6.16 32.87 16.67
CA GLN A 19 6.96 34.10 16.84
C GLN A 19 7.90 34.40 15.65
N GLN A 20 7.49 35.40 14.87
CA GLN A 20 8.35 36.20 14.00
C GLN A 20 9.21 37.16 14.84
N PRO A 21 10.43 37.47 14.36
CA PRO A 21 10.91 38.85 14.40
C PRO A 21 11.20 39.42 13.02
N GLN A 22 10.89 40.70 12.89
CA GLN A 22 11.10 41.56 11.72
C GLN A 22 12.49 42.22 11.77
N GLN A 23 13.04 42.48 10.59
CA GLN A 23 14.05 43.49 10.21
C GLN A 23 15.52 43.30 10.64
N GLN A 24 16.40 43.12 9.65
CA GLN A 24 17.44 44.11 9.38
C GLN A 24 17.95 44.02 7.93
N GLN A 25 18.10 45.20 7.33
CA GLN A 25 18.51 45.48 5.97
C GLN A 25 20.00 45.82 6.00
N GLN A 26 20.86 45.07 5.29
CA GLN A 26 22.21 45.50 4.90
C GLN A 26 22.75 44.61 3.76
N GLN A 27 23.01 45.25 2.60
CA GLN A 27 23.88 44.78 1.52
C GLN A 27 25.30 45.37 1.74
N PRO A 28 26.34 45.03 0.95
CA PRO A 28 26.68 43.77 0.27
C PRO A 28 28.17 43.39 0.47
N GLN A 29 28.56 42.10 0.50
CA GLN A 29 29.91 41.72 0.04
C GLN A 29 30.10 40.21 -0.19
N GLN A 30 30.84 39.94 -1.27
CA GLN A 30 31.37 38.66 -1.71
C GLN A 30 32.11 37.92 -0.60
N GLN A 31 31.84 36.62 -0.47
CA GLN A 31 32.82 35.53 -0.67
C GLN A 31 32.14 34.20 -0.36
N GLN A 32 32.32 33.24 -1.27
CA GLN A 32 31.89 31.86 -1.12
C GLN A 32 32.57 31.22 0.10
N PRO A 33 31.79 30.51 0.93
CA PRO A 33 32.19 29.20 1.38
C PRO A 33 31.36 28.19 0.61
N GLN A 34 32.06 27.38 -0.16
CA GLN A 34 31.56 26.18 -0.80
C GLN A 34 31.20 25.18 0.33
N GLN A 35 30.09 25.42 1.03
CA GLN A 35 29.46 24.39 1.84
C GLN A 35 28.92 23.37 0.86
N GLN A 36 29.66 22.28 0.71
CA GLN A 36 29.08 20.98 0.41
C GLN A 36 27.93 20.79 1.40
N GLN A 37 26.73 21.20 1.00
CA GLN A 37 25.52 20.56 1.45
C GLN A 37 25.70 19.10 1.05
N GLN A 38 26.20 18.32 2.00
CA GLN A 38 25.82 16.93 2.12
C GLN A 38 24.30 16.96 2.18
N GLN A 39 23.67 16.90 1.00
CA GLN A 39 22.31 16.43 0.90
C GLN A 39 22.28 15.17 1.75
N PRO A 40 21.41 15.06 2.75
CA PRO A 40 21.14 13.77 3.33
C PRO A 40 20.72 12.93 2.14
N GLN A 41 21.63 12.03 1.75
CA GLN A 41 21.41 10.98 0.79
C GLN A 41 20.20 10.27 1.36
N GLN A 42 19.04 10.65 0.85
CA GLN A 42 17.77 10.15 1.29
C GLN A 42 17.96 8.65 1.29
N GLN A 43 17.64 8.01 2.41
CA GLN A 43 17.47 6.57 2.50
C GLN A 43 16.29 6.20 1.58
N GLN A 44 16.44 6.38 0.27
CA GLN A 44 15.51 5.99 -0.80
C GLN A 44 15.67 4.49 -1.12
N GLY A 45 16.36 3.73 -0.26
CA GLY A 45 16.90 2.43 -0.62
C GLY A 45 16.20 1.20 -0.06
N PHE A 46 15.33 1.30 0.96
CA PHE A 46 14.85 0.09 1.64
C PHE A 46 13.37 0.00 1.97
N GLU A 47 12.63 1.10 1.94
CA GLU A 47 11.18 1.07 2.03
C GLU A 47 10.62 1.63 0.73
N GLN A 48 10.52 0.78 -0.30
CA GLN A 48 9.54 1.00 -1.36
C GLN A 48 8.18 1.06 -0.67
N SER A 49 7.77 2.26 -0.28
CA SER A 49 6.43 2.51 0.23
C SER A 49 5.47 1.96 -0.84
N LEU A 50 4.76 0.89 -0.50
CA LEU A 50 3.76 0.32 -1.40
C LEU A 50 2.86 1.46 -1.89
N PRO A 51 2.50 1.49 -3.18
CA PRO A 51 1.62 2.52 -3.67
C PRO A 51 0.32 2.54 -2.86
N GLN A 52 -0.23 3.73 -2.63
CA GLN A 52 -1.36 3.91 -1.72
C GLN A 52 -2.55 3.00 -2.05
N GLN A 53 -2.85 2.77 -3.33
CA GLN A 53 -3.93 1.86 -3.73
C GLN A 53 -3.62 0.40 -3.35
N VAL A 54 -2.36 -0.02 -3.43
CA VAL A 54 -1.92 -1.36 -3.02
C VAL A 54 -2.07 -1.52 -1.50
N SER A 55 -1.67 -0.52 -0.72
CA SER A 55 -1.88 -0.52 0.74
C SER A 55 -3.36 -0.58 1.12
N GLN A 56 -4.22 0.18 0.44
CA GLN A 56 -5.67 0.13 0.68
C GLN A 56 -6.28 -1.23 0.32
N ALA A 57 -5.85 -1.84 -0.79
CA ALA A 57 -6.29 -3.17 -1.18
C ALA A 57 -5.87 -4.23 -0.16
N ILE A 58 -4.63 -4.16 0.34
CA ILE A 58 -4.12 -5.06 1.38
C ILE A 58 -4.94 -4.93 2.67
N TYR A 59 -5.17 -3.70 3.13
CA TYR A 59 -5.99 -3.45 4.31
C TYR A 59 -7.41 -4.03 4.16
N SER A 60 -8.02 -3.84 2.99
CA SER A 60 -9.36 -4.33 2.73
C SER A 60 -9.42 -5.87 2.62
N LEU A 61 -8.37 -6.50 2.08
CA LEU A 61 -8.21 -7.96 2.08
C LEU A 61 -8.04 -8.54 3.50
N GLU A 62 -7.35 -7.82 4.38
CA GLU A 62 -7.18 -8.23 5.78
C GLU A 62 -8.48 -8.10 6.59
N GLN A 63 -9.27 -7.06 6.33
CA GLN A 63 -10.60 -6.89 6.93
C GLN A 63 -11.53 -8.05 6.56
N ILE A 64 -11.62 -8.39 5.26
CA ILE A 64 -12.50 -9.47 4.83
C ILE A 64 -12.04 -10.85 5.35
N GLU A 65 -10.74 -11.10 5.44
CA GLU A 65 -10.17 -12.33 6.04
C GLU A 65 -10.64 -12.47 7.49
N THR A 66 -10.48 -11.41 8.29
CA THR A 66 -10.90 -11.38 9.69
C THR A 66 -12.42 -11.60 9.85
N ASP A 67 -13.22 -10.90 9.03
CA ASP A 67 -14.68 -11.00 9.11
C ASP A 67 -15.21 -12.35 8.60
N ALA A 68 -14.57 -12.91 7.57
CA ALA A 68 -14.90 -14.23 7.04
C ALA A 68 -14.58 -15.34 8.05
N GLU A 69 -13.42 -15.30 8.70
CA GLU A 69 -13.07 -16.24 9.79
C GLU A 69 -14.06 -16.15 10.96
N TRP A 70 -14.44 -14.93 11.35
CA TRP A 70 -15.43 -14.75 12.40
C TRP A 70 -16.80 -15.32 11.99
N ALA A 71 -17.29 -15.00 10.80
CA ALA A 71 -18.57 -15.50 10.29
C ALA A 71 -18.54 -17.03 10.08
N GLN A 72 -17.39 -17.59 9.68
CA GLN A 72 -17.18 -19.03 9.55
C GLN A 72 -17.37 -19.72 10.89
N ALA A 73 -16.77 -19.19 11.96
CA ALA A 73 -16.98 -19.73 13.31
C ALA A 73 -18.48 -19.72 13.67
N GLN A 74 -19.21 -18.65 13.36
CA GLN A 74 -20.67 -18.59 13.59
C GLN A 74 -21.45 -19.62 12.77
N ALA A 75 -21.06 -19.86 11.51
CA ALA A 75 -21.68 -20.87 10.66
C ALA A 75 -21.46 -22.28 11.22
N ILE A 76 -20.24 -22.59 11.66
CA ILE A 76 -19.90 -23.86 12.32
C ILE A 76 -20.74 -24.05 13.59
N HIS A 77 -20.86 -23.02 14.43
CA HIS A 77 -21.67 -23.07 15.65
C HIS A 77 -23.16 -23.36 15.37
N GLN A 78 -23.68 -22.89 14.23
CA GLN A 78 -25.07 -23.14 13.81
C GLN A 78 -25.25 -24.44 13.02
N GLY A 79 -24.15 -25.15 12.71
CA GLY A 79 -24.18 -26.37 11.90
C GLY A 79 -24.36 -26.12 10.40
N ASP A 80 -24.24 -24.88 9.93
CA ASP A 80 -24.32 -24.52 8.51
C ASP A 80 -22.96 -24.74 7.84
N ARG A 81 -22.69 -26.00 7.47
CA ARG A 81 -21.42 -26.39 6.84
C ARG A 81 -21.21 -25.74 5.48
N PHE A 82 -22.28 -25.54 4.71
CA PHE A 82 -22.17 -24.94 3.38
C PHE A 82 -21.66 -23.50 3.49
N THR A 83 -22.30 -22.68 4.34
CA THR A 83 -21.86 -21.32 4.60
C THR A 83 -20.43 -21.29 5.17
N ALA A 84 -20.09 -22.18 6.10
CA ALA A 84 -18.75 -22.25 6.68
C ALA A 84 -17.66 -22.47 5.63
N ILE A 85 -17.84 -23.44 4.72
CA ILE A 85 -16.89 -23.73 3.64
C ILE A 85 -16.74 -22.52 2.71
N GLN A 86 -17.84 -21.90 2.32
CA GLN A 86 -17.79 -20.72 1.45
C GLN A 86 -17.02 -19.54 2.09
N LEU A 87 -17.13 -19.36 3.41
CA LEU A 87 -16.40 -18.30 4.14
C LEU A 87 -14.92 -18.63 4.30
N GLU A 88 -14.59 -19.91 4.52
CA GLU A 88 -13.21 -20.40 4.53
C GLU A 88 -12.52 -20.13 3.19
N ASP A 89 -13.16 -20.52 2.09
CA ASP A 89 -12.64 -20.30 0.73
C ASP A 89 -12.42 -18.81 0.45
N LEU A 90 -13.34 -17.94 0.89
CA LEU A 90 -13.19 -16.48 0.76
C LEU A 90 -11.97 -15.95 1.53
N SER A 91 -11.77 -16.44 2.77
CA SER A 91 -10.63 -16.06 3.60
C SER A 91 -9.30 -16.48 2.95
N ASP A 92 -9.20 -17.73 2.50
CA ASP A 92 -8.01 -18.28 1.85
C ASP A 92 -7.65 -17.53 0.56
N ILE A 93 -8.67 -17.24 -0.26
CA ILE A 93 -8.48 -16.46 -1.49
C ILE A 93 -7.99 -15.04 -1.16
N ALA A 94 -8.60 -14.37 -0.17
CA ALA A 94 -8.17 -13.05 0.28
C ALA A 94 -6.71 -13.07 0.74
N HIS A 95 -6.34 -14.08 1.53
CA HIS A 95 -4.99 -14.26 2.06
C HIS A 95 -3.95 -14.44 0.94
N VAL A 96 -4.25 -15.29 -0.05
CA VAL A 96 -3.36 -15.51 -1.21
C VAL A 96 -3.18 -14.23 -2.02
N GLN A 97 -4.27 -13.52 -2.32
CA GLN A 97 -4.21 -12.25 -3.06
C GLN A 97 -3.44 -11.17 -2.30
N LYS A 98 -3.60 -11.08 -0.97
CA LYS A 98 -2.85 -10.18 -0.10
C LYS A 98 -1.34 -10.43 -0.21
N LYS A 99 -0.91 -11.70 -0.12
CA LYS A 99 0.50 -12.09 -0.25
C LYS A 99 1.08 -11.77 -1.62
N LEU A 100 0.27 -11.89 -2.68
CA LEU A 100 0.69 -11.55 -4.04
C LEU A 100 0.91 -10.05 -4.23
N LEU A 101 0.04 -9.21 -3.64
CA LEU A 101 0.19 -7.75 -3.67
C LEU A 101 1.40 -7.29 -2.87
N LEU A 102 1.57 -7.80 -1.64
CA LEU A 102 2.70 -7.46 -0.76
C LEU A 102 4.05 -7.73 -1.42
N ARG A 103 4.17 -8.85 -2.14
CA ARG A 103 5.41 -9.22 -2.83
C ARG A 103 5.53 -8.66 -4.25
N GLN A 104 4.59 -7.81 -4.67
CA GLN A 104 4.52 -7.23 -6.01
C GLN A 104 4.62 -8.30 -7.13
N SER A 105 3.89 -9.40 -6.97
CA SER A 105 4.02 -10.56 -7.85
C SER A 105 3.55 -10.28 -9.28
N PRO A 106 4.25 -10.75 -10.33
CA PRO A 106 3.76 -10.64 -11.71
C PRO A 106 2.46 -11.42 -11.95
N HIS A 107 2.13 -12.37 -11.08
CA HIS A 107 0.89 -13.14 -11.13
C HIS A 107 -0.28 -12.47 -10.40
N ALA A 108 -0.07 -11.33 -9.73
CA ALA A 108 -1.10 -10.67 -8.94
C ALA A 108 -2.33 -10.33 -9.77
N GLN A 109 -2.17 -9.88 -11.02
CA GLN A 109 -3.29 -9.55 -11.90
C GLN A 109 -4.14 -10.76 -12.29
N THR A 110 -3.51 -11.86 -12.69
CA THR A 110 -4.24 -13.09 -13.04
C THR A 110 -5.04 -13.59 -11.84
N ILE A 111 -4.41 -13.66 -10.67
CA ILE A 111 -5.08 -14.12 -9.45
C ILE A 111 -6.15 -13.13 -8.99
N SER A 112 -6.01 -11.83 -9.26
CA SER A 112 -7.07 -10.86 -8.96
C SER A 112 -8.33 -11.08 -9.76
N GLN A 113 -8.22 -11.50 -11.03
CA GLN A 113 -9.40 -11.85 -11.83
C GLN A 113 -10.10 -13.07 -11.24
N CYS A 114 -9.35 -14.09 -10.85
CA CYS A 114 -9.89 -15.27 -10.16
C CYS A 114 -10.54 -14.89 -8.82
N THR A 115 -9.89 -14.02 -8.05
CA THR A 115 -10.38 -13.51 -6.76
C THR A 115 -11.73 -12.82 -6.94
N GLN A 116 -11.85 -11.94 -7.94
CA GLN A 116 -13.10 -11.25 -8.24
C GLN A 116 -14.23 -12.21 -8.60
N GLN A 117 -13.94 -13.19 -9.48
CA GLN A 117 -14.94 -14.18 -9.89
C GLN A 117 -15.41 -15.03 -8.70
N ALA A 118 -14.47 -15.49 -7.86
CA ALA A 118 -14.79 -16.26 -6.67
C ALA A 118 -15.62 -15.45 -5.67
N PHE A 119 -15.25 -14.18 -5.44
CA PHE A 119 -15.98 -13.29 -4.54
C PHE A 119 -17.40 -13.02 -5.03
N GLN A 120 -17.58 -12.79 -6.33
CA GLN A 120 -18.91 -12.62 -6.92
C GLN A 120 -19.78 -13.88 -6.82
N GLN A 121 -19.19 -15.06 -7.06
CA GLN A 121 -19.91 -16.33 -6.95
C GLN A 121 -20.30 -16.64 -5.51
N ALA A 122 -19.35 -16.50 -4.58
CA ALA A 122 -19.61 -16.70 -3.16
C ALA A 122 -20.63 -15.70 -2.63
N SER A 123 -20.57 -14.43 -3.05
CA SER A 123 -21.55 -13.40 -2.66
C SER A 123 -22.97 -13.78 -3.04
N GLN A 124 -23.18 -14.30 -4.25
CA GLN A 124 -24.50 -14.78 -4.69
C GLN A 124 -24.99 -15.98 -3.88
N GLN A 125 -24.09 -16.92 -3.57
CA GLN A 125 -24.43 -18.12 -2.80
C GLN A 125 -24.73 -17.80 -1.32
N LEU A 126 -23.98 -16.85 -0.75
CA LEU A 126 -24.09 -16.44 0.64
C LEU A 126 -25.19 -15.40 0.90
N GLN A 127 -25.76 -14.78 -0.15
CA GLN A 127 -26.75 -13.72 -0.02
C GLN A 127 -28.00 -14.15 0.78
N GLN A 128 -28.36 -15.43 0.73
CA GLN A 128 -29.50 -15.98 1.46
C GLN A 128 -29.14 -16.51 2.86
N SER A 129 -27.86 -16.53 3.22
CA SER A 129 -27.43 -17.02 4.53
C SER A 129 -27.93 -16.10 5.64
N GLN A 130 -28.41 -16.73 6.71
CA GLN A 130 -28.87 -16.08 7.94
C GLN A 130 -27.77 -16.03 9.00
N VAL A 131 -26.58 -16.58 8.71
CA VAL A 131 -25.46 -16.62 9.66
C VAL A 131 -25.00 -15.18 9.95
N PRO A 132 -24.81 -14.80 11.23
CA PRO A 132 -24.30 -13.48 11.60
C PRO A 132 -22.96 -13.17 10.92
N GLY A 133 -22.82 -11.94 10.42
CA GLY A 133 -21.60 -11.47 9.76
C GLY A 133 -21.51 -11.77 8.27
N VAL A 134 -22.25 -12.76 7.76
CA VAL A 134 -22.17 -13.12 6.33
C VAL A 134 -22.56 -11.96 5.43
N GLN A 135 -23.60 -11.20 5.78
CA GLN A 135 -24.01 -10.04 4.98
C GLN A 135 -22.94 -8.93 4.94
N GLN A 136 -22.14 -8.78 6.00
CA GLN A 136 -21.01 -7.85 6.01
C GLN A 136 -19.88 -8.34 5.11
N VAL A 137 -19.56 -9.64 5.15
CA VAL A 137 -18.56 -10.26 4.26
C VAL A 137 -18.98 -10.12 2.80
N VAL A 138 -20.25 -10.37 2.46
CA VAL A 138 -20.81 -10.23 1.11
C VAL A 138 -20.64 -8.79 0.60
N GLN A 139 -21.04 -7.79 1.38
CA GLN A 139 -20.90 -6.38 0.99
C GLN A 139 -19.44 -5.97 0.78
N GLN A 140 -18.54 -6.45 1.65
CA GLN A 140 -17.10 -6.20 1.48
C GLN A 140 -16.53 -6.90 0.25
N ALA A 141 -16.91 -8.14 -0.02
CA ALA A 141 -16.46 -8.90 -1.19
C ALA A 141 -16.80 -8.16 -2.49
N GLU A 142 -18.01 -7.61 -2.60
CA GLU A 142 -18.46 -6.82 -3.75
C GLU A 142 -17.61 -5.55 -3.98
N GLN A 143 -17.28 -4.83 -2.91
CA GLN A 143 -16.45 -3.60 -2.98
C GLN A 143 -14.97 -3.93 -3.23
N LEU A 144 -14.48 -5.00 -2.62
CA LEU A 144 -13.08 -5.39 -2.64
C LEU A 144 -12.63 -5.85 -4.02
N ALA A 145 -13.51 -6.53 -4.75
CA ALA A 145 -13.27 -6.97 -6.13
C ALA A 145 -12.69 -5.85 -7.02
N GLN A 146 -13.25 -4.65 -6.93
CA GLN A 146 -12.81 -3.50 -7.72
C GLN A 146 -11.45 -2.97 -7.25
N THR A 147 -11.27 -2.83 -5.93
CA THR A 147 -10.05 -2.29 -5.33
C THR A 147 -8.83 -3.17 -5.62
N VAL A 148 -9.00 -4.50 -5.50
CA VAL A 148 -7.96 -5.49 -5.80
C VAL A 148 -7.56 -5.44 -7.28
N SER A 149 -8.52 -5.24 -8.19
CA SER A 149 -8.21 -5.10 -9.62
C SER A 149 -7.26 -3.95 -9.90
N GLN A 150 -7.55 -2.78 -9.33
CA GLN A 150 -6.77 -1.56 -9.55
C GLN A 150 -5.36 -1.70 -8.95
N ALA A 151 -5.26 -2.23 -7.73
CA ALA A 151 -3.99 -2.47 -7.07
C ALA A 151 -3.09 -3.44 -7.85
N SER A 152 -3.64 -4.52 -8.39
CA SER A 152 -2.85 -5.48 -9.17
C SER A 152 -2.36 -4.93 -10.50
N GLN A 153 -3.14 -4.08 -11.17
CA GLN A 153 -2.69 -3.37 -12.38
C GLN A 153 -1.53 -2.42 -12.07
N GLN A 154 -1.54 -1.80 -10.88
CA GLN A 154 -0.47 -0.91 -10.45
C GLN A 154 0.81 -1.68 -10.10
N VAL A 155 0.68 -2.85 -9.48
CA VAL A 155 1.82 -3.76 -9.22
C VAL A 155 2.50 -4.18 -10.52
N MET A 156 1.74 -4.48 -11.59
CA MET A 156 2.32 -4.80 -12.89
C MET A 156 3.14 -3.63 -13.47
N GLN A 157 2.61 -2.41 -13.39
CA GLN A 157 3.29 -1.20 -13.89
C GLN A 157 4.51 -0.81 -13.04
N SER A 158 4.50 -1.17 -11.76
CA SER A 158 5.58 -0.88 -10.80
C SER A 158 6.61 -2.03 -10.71
N GLY A 159 6.36 -3.15 -11.40
CA GLY A 159 7.28 -4.29 -11.49
C GLY A 159 8.64 -3.87 -12.06
N PRO A 160 9.70 -4.68 -11.89
CA PRO A 160 11.09 -4.24 -11.99
C PRO A 160 11.47 -3.78 -13.41
N GLN A 161 11.23 -2.51 -13.69
CA GLN A 161 11.67 -1.81 -14.89
C GLN A 161 13.03 -1.09 -14.68
N GLN A 162 13.70 -1.33 -13.55
CA GLN A 162 14.96 -0.67 -13.20
C GLN A 162 16.06 -1.68 -12.89
N GLN A 163 16.70 -2.24 -13.93
CA GLN A 163 18.17 -2.31 -14.00
C GLN A 163 18.74 -2.80 -15.35
N MET A 164 18.13 -2.45 -16.49
CA MET A 164 18.67 -2.90 -17.80
C MET A 164 18.68 -1.81 -18.88
N GLY A 165 19.04 -0.58 -18.51
CA GLY A 165 19.03 0.55 -19.44
C GLY A 165 19.97 1.71 -19.10
N GLY A 166 21.09 1.42 -18.43
CA GLY A 166 22.01 2.45 -17.93
C GLY A 166 23.48 2.17 -18.22
N GLN A 167 23.84 1.72 -19.43
CA GLN A 167 25.21 1.85 -19.91
C GLN A 167 25.22 2.44 -21.32
N SER A 168 24.60 3.62 -21.44
CA SER A 168 24.88 4.54 -22.53
C SER A 168 26.29 5.09 -22.34
N GLN A 169 27.22 4.49 -23.08
CA GLN A 169 28.03 5.26 -24.02
C GLN A 169 28.84 6.41 -23.42
N MET A 170 29.92 6.08 -22.71
CA MET A 170 31.05 7.01 -22.58
C MET A 170 31.83 7.02 -23.90
N GLY A 171 31.22 7.63 -24.92
CA GLY A 171 31.88 8.04 -26.15
C GLY A 171 32.75 9.27 -25.87
N GLY A 172 34.00 9.02 -25.49
CA GLY A 172 35.07 10.02 -25.43
C GLY A 172 36.16 9.67 -26.44
N GLN A 173 35.76 9.45 -27.69
CA GLN A 173 36.65 9.20 -28.81
C GLN A 173 37.25 10.52 -29.31
N SER A 174 38.56 10.66 -29.09
CA SER A 174 39.53 11.29 -29.97
C SER A 174 39.54 12.82 -30.18
N GLN A 175 40.78 13.32 -30.19
CA GLN A 175 41.32 14.29 -31.16
C GLN A 175 41.45 15.75 -30.69
N MET A 176 42.57 16.04 -30.03
CA MET A 176 43.23 17.34 -30.07
C MET A 176 44.74 17.01 -30.08
N GLY A 177 45.43 16.95 -31.22
CA GLY A 177 45.64 18.05 -32.15
C GLY A 177 47.04 18.60 -31.89
N GLY A 178 48.08 17.84 -32.28
CA GLY A 178 49.47 18.29 -32.23
C GLY A 178 49.82 19.12 -33.46
N GLN A 179 50.42 20.29 -33.26
CA GLN A 179 51.20 21.16 -34.18
C GLN A 179 51.28 22.56 -33.51
N GLN A 180 52.41 23.24 -33.29
CA GLN A 180 53.66 23.38 -34.06
C GLN A 180 54.87 23.71 -33.17
N PRO A 181 56.11 23.46 -33.65
CA PRO A 181 57.34 23.97 -33.06
C PRO A 181 57.59 25.45 -33.45
N ILE A 182 58.07 26.25 -32.51
CA ILE A 182 58.62 27.59 -32.76
C ILE A 182 60.13 27.47 -32.93
N GLN A 183 60.62 28.16 -33.95
CA GLN A 183 62.01 28.27 -34.41
C GLN A 183 62.97 28.83 -33.35
#